data_AF-A0A1V5VP89-F1
#
_entry.id   AF-A0A1V5VP89-F1
#
_cell.length_a   1.000
_cell.length_b   1.000
_cell.length_c   1.000
_cell.angle_alpha   90.00
_cell.angle_beta   90.00
_cell.angle_gamma   90.00
#
_symmetry.space_group_name_H-M   'P 1'
#
loop_
_entity.id
_entity.type
_entity.pdbx_description
1 polymer ?
#
loop_
_entity_poly.entity_id
_entity_poly.type
_entity_poly.pdbx_seq_one_letter_code
_entity_poly.pdbx_strand_id
1 'polypeptide(L)'
;MREAIQLHNAAVTHRHIYTHTGWREIEDGDGRRRVYLSGNGALGATGVTVELERELSRYCLPLEPATREAQAEAMRASLRFLEVGPLELTAPLWAAAYLAPLAELVYPDFVLWLYGKTGTLKSTLAALTLCHYGDFDDRALFSWGDTVNRLEMDCFLLKDALIVIDDFAPQSDPFKAREMERNAAQIVRNVGNQAGRGRLKRDLSMAMTYRPRGLVIATGEQAPDGQSIAARIYTLELRPGDVDLERLTAAQAEARLYPQALAGYLGWLSEQWDHLTDTLPEQVRALRDAARATLDGMHLRLPAALAQLYAGMDLGLTYAVAVGALTEAAATDLRARGWEALKTGSEAQAQRVERERPTLRYLEVLIGLLAQGKARLDRRDGLAHIGGGVAGEEFLGWYDTDYLYLLGGPTYNRVARYLRDEGAFFPVKELALRKFLVEERILLTGEDEHNTDVIRVGDTIRRALRLDRARVAELVGELPPEQGAV
;
A
#
# COMPACT_ATOMS: atom_id res chain seq x y z
N MET A 1 -16.28 -39.24 34.14
CA MET A 1 -16.79 -37.98 33.54
C MET A 1 -16.63 -37.96 32.01
N ARG A 2 -15.42 -38.14 31.45
CA ARG A 2 -15.20 -38.22 29.98
C ARG A 2 -16.02 -39.33 29.30
N GLU A 3 -16.04 -40.51 29.89
CA GLU A 3 -16.85 -41.66 29.43
C GLU A 3 -18.37 -41.42 29.55
N ALA A 4 -18.81 -40.70 30.58
CA ALA A 4 -20.22 -40.34 30.77
C ALA A 4 -20.70 -39.31 29.73
N ILE A 5 -19.83 -38.35 29.34
CA ILE A 5 -20.09 -37.39 28.26
C ILE A 5 -20.15 -38.10 26.89
N GLN A 6 -19.32 -39.13 26.68
CA GLN A 6 -19.31 -39.91 25.44
C GLN A 6 -20.48 -40.92 25.33
N LEU A 7 -20.96 -41.46 26.45
CA LEU A 7 -22.07 -42.43 26.48
C LEU A 7 -23.46 -41.78 26.45
N HIS A 8 -23.61 -40.51 26.85
CA HIS A 8 -24.86 -39.74 26.69
C HIS A 8 -25.07 -39.18 25.26
N ASN A 9 -24.18 -39.54 24.32
CA ASN A 9 -23.94 -38.83 23.06
C ASN A 9 -24.57 -39.54 21.84
N ALA A 10 -25.74 -40.18 21.99
CA ALA A 10 -26.41 -40.89 20.89
C ALA A 10 -27.21 -39.97 19.94
N ALA A 11 -27.41 -38.71 20.31
CA ALA A 11 -28.15 -37.72 19.52
C ALA A 11 -27.45 -36.34 19.56
N VAL A 12 -26.20 -36.27 19.11
CA VAL A 12 -25.45 -35.00 19.07
C VAL A 12 -25.80 -34.24 17.81
N THR A 13 -26.34 -33.05 17.98
CA THR A 13 -26.43 -32.09 16.88
C THR A 13 -25.03 -31.51 16.64
N HIS A 14 -24.41 -31.88 15.51
CA HIS A 14 -23.17 -31.25 15.09
C HIS A 14 -23.47 -29.82 14.61
N ARG A 15 -22.84 -28.82 15.25
CA ARG A 15 -22.92 -27.41 14.82
C ARG A 15 -21.59 -26.99 14.22
N HIS A 16 -21.64 -26.43 13.02
CA HIS A 16 -20.48 -25.81 12.39
C HIS A 16 -20.50 -24.30 12.65
N ILE A 17 -19.40 -23.75 13.16
CA ILE A 17 -19.26 -22.34 13.51
C ILE A 17 -18.10 -21.77 12.70
N TYR A 18 -18.38 -20.78 11.86
CA TYR A 18 -17.34 -20.05 11.15
C TYR A 18 -16.81 -18.91 12.00
N THR A 19 -15.50 -18.66 11.96
CA THR A 19 -14.82 -17.64 12.79
C THR A 19 -14.19 -16.52 11.97
N HIS A 20 -14.63 -16.34 10.73
CA HIS A 20 -14.09 -15.38 9.77
C HIS A 20 -15.20 -14.83 8.85
N THR A 21 -14.97 -13.68 8.22
CA THR A 21 -15.88 -13.10 7.21
C THR A 21 -15.64 -13.68 5.81
N GLY A 22 -16.44 -13.29 4.82
CA GLY A 22 -16.14 -13.55 3.41
C GLY A 22 -16.77 -14.80 2.84
N TRP A 23 -16.40 -15.14 1.60
CA TRP A 23 -17.07 -16.17 0.82
C TRP A 23 -16.82 -17.58 1.34
N ARG A 24 -17.88 -18.39 1.32
CA ARG A 24 -17.85 -19.84 1.48
C ARG A 24 -18.84 -20.52 0.57
N GLU A 25 -18.49 -21.74 0.19
CA GLU A 25 -19.42 -22.70 -0.37
C GLU A 25 -19.91 -23.57 0.80
N ILE A 26 -21.23 -23.67 0.95
CA ILE A 26 -21.87 -24.51 1.96
C ILE A 26 -22.77 -25.53 1.27
N GLU A 27 -22.90 -26.71 1.86
CA GLU A 27 -23.90 -27.69 1.46
C GLU A 27 -25.20 -27.37 2.20
N ASP A 28 -26.25 -27.09 1.43
CA ASP A 28 -27.63 -27.01 1.90
C ASP A 28 -28.40 -28.17 1.23
N GLY A 29 -29.54 -28.60 1.78
CA GLY A 29 -30.27 -29.80 1.30
C GLY A 29 -30.58 -29.82 -0.21
N ASP A 30 -30.57 -28.66 -0.86
CA ASP A 30 -30.79 -28.45 -2.30
C ASP A 30 -29.50 -28.37 -3.15
N GLY A 31 -28.32 -28.49 -2.56
CA GLY A 31 -27.01 -28.47 -3.25
C GLY A 31 -25.98 -27.54 -2.61
N ARG A 32 -24.92 -27.25 -3.37
CA ARG A 32 -23.87 -26.32 -2.94
C ARG A 32 -24.30 -24.89 -3.22
N ARG A 33 -24.19 -24.03 -2.20
CA ARG A 33 -24.53 -22.62 -2.30
C ARG A 33 -23.37 -21.74 -1.87
N ARG A 34 -23.11 -20.68 -2.65
CA ARG A 34 -22.17 -19.63 -2.29
C ARG A 34 -22.85 -18.68 -1.31
N VAL A 35 -22.21 -18.44 -0.17
CA VAL A 35 -22.69 -17.53 0.88
C VAL A 35 -21.56 -16.60 1.32
N TYR A 36 -21.92 -15.41 1.76
CA TYR A 36 -20.97 -14.47 2.35
C TYR A 36 -21.14 -14.44 3.87
N LEU A 37 -20.09 -14.75 4.60
CA LEU A 37 -20.10 -14.77 6.06
C LEU A 37 -19.88 -13.37 6.64
N SER A 38 -20.69 -13.02 7.63
CA SER A 38 -20.65 -11.77 8.39
C SER A 38 -20.93 -12.05 9.87
N GLY A 39 -20.63 -11.10 10.78
CA GLY A 39 -20.84 -11.26 12.22
C GLY A 39 -22.28 -11.59 12.64
N ASN A 40 -23.27 -11.30 11.79
CA ASN A 40 -24.67 -11.65 12.06
C ASN A 40 -25.07 -13.05 11.55
N GLY A 41 -24.28 -13.70 10.69
CA GLY A 41 -24.65 -14.94 10.01
C GLY A 41 -24.11 -15.00 8.59
N ALA A 42 -24.89 -15.49 7.63
CA ALA A 42 -24.48 -15.56 6.24
C ALA A 42 -25.52 -14.95 5.30
N LEU A 43 -25.07 -14.13 4.34
CA LEU A 43 -25.91 -13.72 3.22
C LEU A 43 -26.04 -14.88 2.24
N GLY A 44 -27.27 -15.13 1.78
CA GLY A 44 -27.58 -16.21 0.83
C GLY A 44 -27.99 -17.53 1.47
N ALA A 45 -27.92 -17.69 2.80
CA ALA A 45 -28.46 -18.87 3.48
C ALA A 45 -28.88 -18.58 4.92
N THR A 46 -29.84 -19.35 5.43
CA THR A 46 -30.29 -19.26 6.83
C THR A 46 -29.62 -20.35 7.68
N GLY A 47 -29.60 -20.16 9.01
CA GLY A 47 -29.06 -21.18 9.93
C GLY A 47 -27.53 -21.29 9.99
N VAL A 48 -26.79 -20.52 9.20
CA VAL A 48 -25.32 -20.46 9.26
C VAL A 48 -24.89 -19.69 10.51
N THR A 49 -24.09 -20.32 11.36
CA THR A 49 -23.54 -19.68 12.56
C THR A 49 -22.16 -19.11 12.29
N VAL A 50 -21.99 -17.83 12.59
CA VAL A 50 -20.69 -17.13 12.56
C VAL A 50 -20.42 -16.57 13.95
N GLU A 51 -19.24 -16.84 14.50
CA GLU A 51 -18.76 -16.29 15.77
C GLU A 51 -17.38 -15.65 15.52
N LEU A 52 -17.40 -14.34 15.26
CA LEU A 52 -16.16 -13.57 15.11
C LEU A 52 -15.56 -13.26 16.49
N GLU A 53 -14.26 -12.99 16.53
CA GLU A 53 -13.63 -12.45 17.75
C GLU A 53 -14.34 -11.14 18.16
N ARG A 54 -14.34 -10.84 19.47
CA ARG A 54 -15.09 -9.70 20.02
C ARG A 54 -14.74 -8.38 19.35
N GLU A 55 -13.46 -8.18 19.04
CA GLU A 55 -12.94 -6.99 18.38
C GLU A 55 -13.37 -6.88 16.90
N LEU A 56 -13.83 -7.97 16.30
CA LEU A 56 -14.36 -8.04 14.93
C LEU A 56 -15.91 -8.05 14.90
N SER A 57 -16.57 -7.93 16.06
CA SER A 57 -18.04 -8.02 16.17
C SER A 57 -18.81 -6.92 15.43
N ARG A 58 -18.13 -5.83 15.04
CA ARG A 58 -18.75 -4.74 14.26
C ARG A 58 -18.94 -5.09 12.78
N TYR A 59 -18.29 -6.14 12.28
CA TYR A 59 -18.38 -6.59 10.88
C TYR A 59 -19.71 -7.29 10.57
N CYS A 60 -20.79 -6.52 10.66
CA CYS A 60 -22.16 -6.99 10.63
C CYS A 60 -22.92 -6.41 9.44
N LEU A 61 -23.38 -7.30 8.57
CA LEU A 61 -24.22 -6.99 7.44
C LEU A 61 -25.68 -7.40 7.71
N PRO A 62 -26.65 -6.71 7.11
CA PRO A 62 -28.03 -7.16 7.11
C PRO A 62 -28.16 -8.46 6.31
N LEU A 63 -28.85 -9.46 6.87
CA LEU A 63 -29.01 -10.78 6.25
C LEU A 63 -30.30 -10.90 5.43
N GLU A 64 -31.33 -10.14 5.78
CA GLU A 64 -32.60 -10.18 5.09
C GLU A 64 -32.48 -9.46 3.73
N PRO A 65 -33.01 -10.04 2.65
CA PRO A 65 -32.99 -9.39 1.35
C PRO A 65 -33.81 -8.11 1.42
N ALA A 66 -33.14 -6.97 1.34
CA ALA A 66 -33.80 -5.69 1.16
C ALA A 66 -34.58 -5.69 -0.17
N THR A 67 -35.72 -4.99 -0.22
CA THR A 67 -36.45 -4.77 -1.48
C THR A 67 -35.54 -4.07 -2.48
N ARG A 68 -35.82 -4.23 -3.79
CA ARG A 68 -35.01 -3.58 -4.83
C ARG A 68 -34.96 -2.06 -4.65
N GLU A 69 -36.05 -1.45 -4.20
CA GLU A 69 -36.13 -0.02 -3.90
C GLU A 69 -35.21 0.37 -2.74
N ALA A 70 -35.19 -0.42 -1.65
CA ALA A 70 -34.31 -0.19 -0.50
C ALA A 70 -32.84 -0.39 -0.88
N GLN A 71 -32.53 -1.40 -1.70
CA GLN A 71 -31.20 -1.59 -2.28
C GLN A 71 -30.77 -0.39 -3.12
N ALA A 72 -31.67 0.14 -3.97
CA ALA A 72 -31.39 1.32 -4.77
C ALA A 72 -31.15 2.57 -3.92
N GLU A 73 -31.95 2.79 -2.87
CA GLU A 73 -31.77 3.89 -1.92
C GLU A 73 -30.42 3.79 -1.19
N ALA A 74 -30.11 2.62 -0.65
CA ALA A 74 -28.85 2.36 0.03
C ALA A 74 -27.64 2.59 -0.90
N MET A 75 -27.74 2.11 -2.14
CA MET A 75 -26.69 2.30 -3.13
C MET A 75 -26.53 3.77 -3.54
N ARG A 76 -27.61 4.55 -3.63
CA ARG A 76 -27.52 6.01 -3.83
C ARG A 76 -26.84 6.71 -2.65
N ALA A 77 -27.10 6.27 -1.41
CA ALA A 77 -26.41 6.80 -0.23
C ALA A 77 -24.90 6.50 -0.27
N SER A 78 -24.53 5.27 -0.66
CA SER A 78 -23.12 4.93 -0.90
C SER A 78 -22.50 5.78 -2.01
N LEU A 79 -23.20 6.02 -3.13
CA LEU A 79 -22.67 6.84 -4.23
C LEU A 79 -22.44 8.30 -3.82
N ARG A 80 -23.24 8.86 -2.91
CA ARG A 80 -23.00 10.21 -2.36
C ARG A 80 -21.69 10.33 -1.59
N PHE A 81 -21.09 9.21 -1.14
CA PHE A 81 -19.72 9.20 -0.61
C PHE A 81 -18.72 9.83 -1.58
N LEU A 82 -18.90 9.62 -2.89
CA LEU A 82 -18.01 10.16 -3.91
C LEU A 82 -18.01 11.69 -3.95
N GLU A 83 -19.07 12.32 -3.46
CA GLU A 83 -19.25 13.77 -3.45
C GLU A 83 -18.58 14.46 -2.25
N VAL A 84 -18.12 13.70 -1.26
CA VAL A 84 -17.51 14.21 -0.02
C VAL A 84 -16.17 14.93 -0.27
N GLY A 85 -15.52 14.66 -1.40
CA GLY A 85 -14.26 15.26 -1.78
C GLY A 85 -13.94 15.01 -3.25
N PRO A 86 -12.72 15.36 -3.70
CA PRO A 86 -12.27 15.08 -5.06
C PRO A 86 -12.23 13.56 -5.34
N LEU A 87 -12.52 13.17 -6.59
CA LEU A 87 -12.59 11.75 -6.97
C LEU A 87 -11.22 11.05 -6.83
N GLU A 88 -10.13 11.78 -6.93
CA GLU A 88 -8.77 11.30 -6.69
C GLU A 88 -8.60 10.76 -5.26
N LEU A 89 -9.46 11.18 -4.32
CA LEU A 89 -9.54 10.65 -2.95
C LEU A 89 -10.71 9.68 -2.77
N THR A 90 -11.91 10.08 -3.18
CA THR A 90 -13.14 9.33 -2.86
C THR A 90 -13.35 8.12 -3.77
N ALA A 91 -12.95 8.17 -5.04
CA ALA A 91 -13.10 7.02 -5.95
C ALA A 91 -12.24 5.81 -5.53
N PRO A 92 -10.93 5.94 -5.19
CA PRO A 92 -10.15 4.82 -4.65
C PRO A 92 -10.75 4.22 -3.37
N LEU A 93 -11.25 5.05 -2.46
CA LEU A 93 -11.85 4.60 -1.20
C LEU A 93 -13.15 3.84 -1.44
N TRP A 94 -14.04 4.40 -2.26
CA TRP A 94 -15.29 3.76 -2.63
C TRP A 94 -15.05 2.46 -3.38
N ALA A 95 -14.15 2.47 -4.37
CA ALA A 95 -13.71 1.31 -5.11
C ALA A 95 -13.18 0.19 -4.20
N ALA A 96 -12.40 0.53 -3.17
CA ALA A 96 -11.87 -0.43 -2.22
C ALA A 96 -12.99 -1.21 -1.48
N ALA A 97 -14.10 -0.55 -1.14
CA ALA A 97 -15.24 -1.18 -0.48
C ALA A 97 -15.87 -2.30 -1.32
N TYR A 98 -15.95 -2.10 -2.64
CA TYR A 98 -16.51 -3.05 -3.60
C TYR A 98 -15.46 -3.99 -4.21
N LEU A 99 -14.17 -3.67 -4.11
CA LEU A 99 -13.07 -4.55 -4.52
C LEU A 99 -12.79 -5.63 -3.47
N ALA A 100 -12.82 -5.30 -2.19
CA ALA A 100 -12.44 -6.25 -1.13
C ALA A 100 -13.22 -7.59 -1.16
N PRO A 101 -14.52 -7.65 -1.51
CA PRO A 101 -15.25 -8.91 -1.68
C PRO A 101 -14.74 -9.80 -2.82
N LEU A 102 -13.98 -9.24 -3.75
CA LEU A 102 -13.44 -9.94 -4.91
C LEU A 102 -12.08 -10.59 -4.62
N ALA A 103 -11.56 -10.48 -3.38
CA ALA A 103 -10.21 -10.93 -3.03
C ALA A 103 -9.93 -12.43 -3.29
N GLU A 104 -10.96 -13.28 -3.29
CA GLU A 104 -10.85 -14.69 -3.69
C GLU A 104 -10.63 -14.88 -5.20
N LEU A 105 -11.15 -13.97 -6.04
CA LEU A 105 -11.05 -14.01 -7.50
C LEU A 105 -9.83 -13.22 -8.00
N VAL A 106 -9.66 -12.01 -7.47
CA VAL A 106 -8.55 -11.09 -7.76
C VAL A 106 -8.08 -10.49 -6.44
N TYR A 107 -6.96 -11.01 -5.94
CA TYR A 107 -6.41 -10.58 -4.67
C TYR A 107 -5.82 -9.15 -4.76
N PRO A 108 -6.24 -8.21 -3.90
CA PRO A 108 -5.70 -6.86 -3.85
C PRO A 108 -4.29 -6.87 -3.23
N ASP A 109 -3.26 -6.83 -4.08
CA ASP A 109 -1.85 -6.96 -3.68
C ASP A 109 -1.17 -5.62 -3.35
N PHE A 110 -1.94 -4.69 -2.81
CA PHE A 110 -1.50 -3.37 -2.37
C PHE A 110 -2.22 -2.93 -1.09
N VAL A 111 -1.66 -1.93 -0.41
CA VAL A 111 -2.30 -1.23 0.70
C VAL A 111 -2.74 0.15 0.21
N LEU A 112 -3.99 0.52 0.45
CA LEU A 112 -4.46 1.89 0.21
C LEU A 112 -4.08 2.75 1.42
N TRP A 113 -3.29 3.81 1.24
CA TRP A 113 -2.69 4.53 2.35
C TRP A 113 -3.06 6.02 2.34
N LEU A 114 -3.91 6.43 3.27
CA LEU A 114 -4.28 7.82 3.47
C LEU A 114 -3.23 8.51 4.34
N TYR A 115 -2.63 9.58 3.84
CA TYR A 115 -1.67 10.36 4.62
C TYR A 115 -1.89 11.86 4.47
N GLY A 116 -1.35 12.62 5.42
CA GLY A 116 -1.53 14.07 5.47
C GLY A 116 -1.49 14.59 6.89
N LYS A 117 -1.46 15.92 7.05
CA LYS A 117 -1.35 16.59 8.36
C LYS A 117 -2.45 16.16 9.32
N THR A 118 -2.19 16.25 10.63
CA THR A 118 -3.22 16.05 11.66
C THR A 118 -4.42 16.99 11.39
N GLY A 119 -5.65 16.51 11.63
CA GLY A 119 -6.87 17.29 11.42
C GLY A 119 -7.42 17.31 9.97
N THR A 120 -6.82 16.58 9.03
CA THR A 120 -7.35 16.46 7.64
C THR A 120 -8.44 15.39 7.45
N LEU A 121 -9.03 14.88 8.55
CA LEU A 121 -10.15 13.92 8.53
C LEU A 121 -9.87 12.55 7.87
N LYS A 122 -8.59 12.13 7.80
CA LYS A 122 -8.17 10.82 7.28
C LYS A 122 -8.91 9.64 7.93
N SER A 123 -8.81 9.54 9.26
CA SER A 123 -9.44 8.47 10.04
C SER A 123 -10.96 8.47 9.87
N THR A 124 -11.57 9.66 9.81
CA THR A 124 -13.01 9.81 9.60
C THR A 124 -13.46 9.31 8.22
N LEU A 125 -12.73 9.63 7.15
CA LEU A 125 -13.03 9.12 5.81
C LEU A 125 -12.79 7.62 5.72
N ALA A 126 -11.69 7.11 6.29
CA ALA A 126 -11.41 5.68 6.31
C ALA A 126 -12.48 4.89 7.08
N ALA A 127 -12.95 5.42 8.22
CA ALA A 127 -14.06 4.85 8.98
C ALA A 127 -15.36 4.85 8.17
N LEU A 128 -15.68 5.96 7.49
CA LEU A 128 -16.88 6.06 6.65
C LEU A 128 -16.83 5.06 5.48
N THR A 129 -15.66 4.82 4.89
CA THR A 129 -15.48 3.72 3.92
C THR A 129 -15.75 2.37 4.57
N LEU A 130 -15.20 2.13 5.77
CA LEU A 130 -15.39 0.88 6.51
C LEU A 130 -16.84 0.64 6.93
N CYS A 131 -17.68 1.69 7.04
CA CYS A 131 -19.11 1.55 7.30
C CYS A 131 -19.86 0.71 6.25
N HIS A 132 -19.29 0.43 5.07
CA HIS A 132 -19.86 -0.56 4.16
C HIS A 132 -19.90 -1.97 4.76
N TYR A 133 -19.04 -2.27 5.73
CA TYR A 133 -18.90 -3.57 6.38
C TYR A 133 -19.57 -3.66 7.75
N GLY A 134 -20.16 -2.56 8.25
CA GLY A 134 -20.78 -2.52 9.58
C GLY A 134 -20.90 -1.12 10.16
N ASP A 135 -20.94 -1.04 11.48
CA ASP A 135 -21.06 0.24 12.21
C ASP A 135 -19.72 0.67 12.80
N PHE A 136 -19.12 1.71 12.20
CA PHE A 136 -17.78 2.19 12.53
C PHE A 136 -17.74 3.72 12.64
N ASP A 137 -16.85 4.19 13.51
CA ASP A 137 -16.39 5.58 13.59
C ASP A 137 -14.85 5.57 13.65
N ASP A 138 -14.24 6.76 13.73
CA ASP A 138 -12.79 6.92 13.80
C ASP A 138 -12.15 6.34 15.08
N ARG A 139 -12.95 5.95 16.08
CA ARG A 139 -12.49 5.33 17.33
C ARG A 139 -12.58 3.81 17.31
N ALA A 140 -13.25 3.24 16.31
CA ALA A 140 -13.47 1.81 16.15
C ALA A 140 -12.52 1.17 15.12
N LEU A 141 -11.42 1.84 14.77
CA LEU A 141 -10.43 1.38 13.82
C LEU A 141 -9.32 0.55 14.51
N PHE A 142 -8.67 -0.32 13.74
CA PHE A 142 -7.47 -1.02 14.23
C PHE A 142 -6.32 -0.03 14.34
N SER A 143 -5.34 -0.27 15.22
CA SER A 143 -4.26 0.69 15.45
C SER A 143 -2.90 0.14 15.05
N TRP A 144 -2.05 0.99 14.47
CA TRP A 144 -0.62 0.68 14.31
C TRP A 144 0.13 0.52 15.64
N GLY A 145 -0.49 0.88 16.77
CA GLY A 145 -0.01 0.55 18.11
C GLY A 145 -0.14 -0.93 18.49
N ASP A 146 -0.94 -1.71 17.77
CA ASP A 146 -1.08 -3.14 18.00
C ASP A 146 0.15 -3.93 17.54
N THR A 147 0.32 -5.12 18.13
CA THR A 147 1.43 -6.01 17.72
C THR A 147 1.22 -6.51 16.28
N VAL A 148 2.30 -6.65 15.52
CA VAL A 148 2.23 -7.17 14.14
C VAL A 148 1.56 -8.54 14.03
N ASN A 149 1.72 -9.41 15.04
CA ASN A 149 1.07 -10.72 15.05
C ASN A 149 -0.46 -10.61 15.15
N ARG A 150 -0.97 -9.61 15.88
CA ARG A 150 -2.40 -9.34 15.99
C ARG A 150 -2.94 -8.84 14.65
N LEU A 151 -2.28 -7.84 14.05
CA LEU A 151 -2.65 -7.33 12.72
C LEU A 151 -2.58 -8.42 11.63
N GLU A 152 -1.59 -9.32 11.66
CA GLU A 152 -1.52 -10.49 10.76
C GLU A 152 -2.74 -11.41 10.93
N MET A 153 -3.20 -11.62 12.17
CA MET A 153 -4.39 -12.42 12.46
C MET A 153 -5.66 -11.72 11.98
N ASP A 154 -5.84 -10.43 12.29
CA ASP A 154 -7.01 -9.65 11.88
C ASP A 154 -7.15 -9.63 10.35
N CYS A 155 -6.05 -9.36 9.63
CA CYS A 155 -5.99 -9.44 8.16
C CYS A 155 -6.31 -10.84 7.60
N PHE A 156 -6.06 -11.90 8.38
CA PHE A 156 -6.47 -13.25 8.01
C PHE A 156 -7.96 -13.45 8.29
N LEU A 157 -8.46 -13.18 9.49
CA LEU A 157 -9.85 -13.41 9.90
C LEU A 157 -10.86 -12.57 9.09
N LEU A 158 -10.46 -11.37 8.67
CA LEU A 158 -11.25 -10.51 7.77
C LEU A 158 -11.03 -10.91 6.31
N LYS A 159 -11.51 -12.10 5.95
CA LYS A 159 -11.49 -12.59 4.56
C LYS A 159 -12.54 -11.86 3.71
N ASP A 160 -12.15 -11.50 2.49
CA ASP A 160 -12.94 -10.78 1.49
C ASP A 160 -13.64 -9.53 2.05
N ALA A 161 -12.97 -8.83 2.95
CA ALA A 161 -13.48 -7.65 3.62
C ALA A 161 -12.43 -6.54 3.70
N LEU A 162 -12.89 -5.31 3.97
CA LEU A 162 -12.00 -4.20 4.28
C LEU A 162 -11.51 -4.25 5.72
N ILE A 163 -10.25 -3.88 5.91
CA ILE A 163 -9.66 -3.57 7.23
C ILE A 163 -9.02 -2.19 7.17
N VAL A 164 -9.22 -1.38 8.20
CA VAL A 164 -8.59 -0.06 8.34
C VAL A 164 -7.64 -0.08 9.54
N ILE A 165 -6.35 0.17 9.29
CA ILE A 165 -5.31 0.30 10.33
C ILE A 165 -4.91 1.78 10.44
N ASP A 166 -5.32 2.41 11.52
CA ASP A 166 -5.24 3.84 11.76
C ASP A 166 -4.02 4.23 12.61
N ASP A 167 -3.71 5.52 12.58
CA ASP A 167 -2.73 6.19 13.45
C ASP A 167 -1.27 5.76 13.24
N PHE A 168 -0.82 5.70 11.97
CA PHE A 168 0.60 5.62 11.67
C PHE A 168 1.26 6.98 11.91
N ALA A 169 1.67 7.20 13.16
CA ALA A 169 2.38 8.38 13.62
C ALA A 169 3.62 7.94 14.43
N PRO A 170 4.77 7.69 13.76
CA PRO A 170 6.00 7.35 14.45
C PRO A 170 6.34 8.42 15.50
N GLN A 171 6.25 8.05 16.78
CA GLN A 171 6.38 8.97 17.90
C GLN A 171 7.80 9.53 18.05
N SER A 172 7.96 10.53 18.92
CA SER A 172 9.27 11.11 19.29
C SER A 172 10.25 10.11 19.93
N ASP A 173 9.78 8.97 20.44
CA ASP A 173 10.62 7.86 20.91
C ASP A 173 11.19 7.07 19.71
N PRO A 174 12.50 7.10 19.46
CA PRO A 174 13.12 6.43 18.32
C PRO A 174 12.94 4.91 18.32
N PHE A 175 12.77 4.26 19.48
CA PHE A 175 12.58 2.82 19.55
C PHE A 175 11.17 2.44 19.09
N LYS A 176 10.15 3.15 19.57
CA LYS A 176 8.76 2.93 19.17
C LYS A 176 8.53 3.30 17.70
N ALA A 177 9.13 4.39 17.23
CA ALA A 177 9.08 4.78 15.82
C ALA A 177 9.61 3.64 14.91
N ARG A 178 10.80 3.10 15.23
CA ARG A 178 11.40 1.98 14.47
C ARG A 178 10.56 0.71 14.54
N GLU A 179 9.95 0.41 15.68
CA GLU A 179 9.06 -0.74 15.81
C GLU A 179 7.82 -0.60 14.94
N MET A 180 7.17 0.57 14.96
CA MET A 180 5.99 0.87 14.15
C MET A 180 6.33 0.82 12.65
N GLU A 181 7.43 1.43 12.22
CA GLU A 181 7.92 1.36 10.83
C GLU A 181 8.18 -0.09 10.39
N ARG A 182 8.81 -0.90 11.25
CA ARG A 182 9.05 -2.32 10.97
C ARG A 182 7.74 -3.09 10.84
N ASN A 183 6.76 -2.83 11.70
CA ASN A 183 5.46 -3.49 11.68
C ASN A 183 4.69 -3.11 10.41
N ALA A 184 4.65 -1.82 10.05
CA ALA A 184 4.04 -1.33 8.81
C ALA A 184 4.72 -1.94 7.57
N ALA A 185 6.05 -1.92 7.51
CA ALA A 185 6.81 -2.56 6.45
C ALA A 185 6.50 -4.06 6.30
N GLN A 186 6.31 -4.77 7.42
CA GLN A 186 5.96 -6.18 7.41
C GLN A 186 4.54 -6.41 6.89
N ILE A 187 3.54 -5.66 7.38
CA ILE A 187 2.15 -5.78 6.91
C ILE A 187 2.05 -5.45 5.42
N VAL A 188 2.63 -4.34 4.96
CA VAL A 188 2.61 -3.94 3.53
C VAL A 188 3.24 -5.01 2.65
N ARG A 189 4.36 -5.63 3.09
CA ARG A 189 4.99 -6.74 2.34
C ARG A 189 4.15 -8.00 2.35
N ASN A 190 3.54 -8.34 3.49
CA ASN A 190 2.69 -9.52 3.61
C ASN A 190 1.46 -9.39 2.71
N VAL A 191 0.80 -8.22 2.70
CA VAL A 191 -0.30 -7.90 1.77
C VAL A 191 0.20 -8.01 0.34
N GLY A 192 1.22 -7.24 -0.05
CA GLY A 192 1.64 -7.21 -1.45
C GLY A 192 2.27 -8.49 -2.00
N ASN A 193 2.55 -9.48 -1.15
CA ASN A 193 3.04 -10.80 -1.59
C ASN A 193 2.07 -11.94 -1.25
N GLN A 194 0.88 -11.63 -0.69
CA GLN A 194 -0.06 -12.60 -0.12
C GLN A 194 0.63 -13.66 0.77
N ALA A 195 1.57 -13.18 1.59
CA ALA A 195 2.47 -13.99 2.39
C ALA A 195 2.11 -13.94 3.87
N GLY A 196 2.54 -14.97 4.61
CA GLY A 196 2.41 -15.04 6.05
C GLY A 196 3.61 -15.74 6.65
N ARG A 197 3.87 -15.50 7.94
CA ARG A 197 5.00 -16.11 8.63
C ARG A 197 4.66 -17.50 9.17
N GLY A 198 5.32 -18.51 8.61
CA GLY A 198 5.28 -19.87 9.14
C GLY A 198 5.92 -19.93 10.53
N ARG A 199 5.32 -20.71 11.43
CA ARG A 199 5.83 -20.97 12.78
C ARG A 199 5.74 -22.46 13.07
N LEU A 200 6.61 -22.98 13.92
CA LEU A 200 6.48 -24.34 14.46
C LEU A 200 5.74 -24.29 15.79
N LYS A 201 4.91 -25.28 16.05
CA LYS A 201 4.33 -25.54 17.37
C LYS A 201 5.38 -26.19 18.28
N ARG A 202 5.07 -26.27 19.58
CA ARG A 202 5.97 -26.90 20.59
C ARG A 202 6.25 -28.38 20.30
N ASP A 203 5.36 -29.05 19.58
CA ASP A 203 5.50 -30.45 19.14
C ASP A 203 6.24 -30.59 17.80
N LEU A 204 6.88 -29.52 17.31
CA LEU A 204 7.57 -29.44 16.01
C LEU A 204 6.65 -29.60 14.79
N SER A 205 5.32 -29.65 14.96
CA SER A 205 4.39 -29.57 13.84
C SER A 205 4.27 -28.14 13.32
N MET A 206 3.91 -27.99 12.05
CA MET A 206 3.69 -26.66 11.45
C MET A 206 2.46 -25.99 12.07
N ALA A 207 2.63 -24.76 12.56
CA ALA A 207 1.52 -23.90 12.93
C ALA A 207 0.87 -23.31 11.67
N MET A 208 -0.41 -22.93 11.80
CA MET A 208 -1.11 -22.24 10.73
C MET A 208 -0.38 -20.95 10.36
N THR A 209 -0.26 -20.71 9.05
CA THR A 209 0.30 -19.47 8.51
C THR A 209 -0.85 -18.54 8.14
N TYR A 210 -0.92 -17.40 8.82
CA TYR A 210 -1.94 -16.38 8.58
C TYR A 210 -1.50 -15.49 7.43
N ARG A 211 -2.18 -15.61 6.29
CA ARG A 211 -1.99 -14.75 5.11
C ARG A 211 -3.14 -13.74 5.05
N PRO A 212 -2.90 -12.48 4.68
CA PRO A 212 -4.00 -11.52 4.48
C PRO A 212 -4.98 -12.02 3.41
N ARG A 213 -6.28 -11.86 3.64
CA ARG A 213 -7.35 -12.37 2.76
C ARG A 213 -8.37 -11.30 2.32
N GLY A 214 -8.08 -10.03 2.60
CA GLY A 214 -8.91 -8.88 2.24
C GLY A 214 -8.07 -7.71 1.76
N LEU A 215 -8.68 -6.53 1.71
CA LEU A 215 -8.01 -5.28 1.32
C LEU A 215 -7.72 -4.44 2.56
N VAL A 216 -6.48 -3.95 2.66
CA VAL A 216 -6.04 -3.11 3.78
C VAL A 216 -6.04 -1.64 3.36
N ILE A 217 -6.75 -0.83 4.14
CA ILE A 217 -6.61 0.62 4.19
C ILE A 217 -5.75 0.95 5.41
N ALA A 218 -4.82 1.88 5.25
CA ALA A 218 -4.02 2.40 6.34
C ALA A 218 -4.12 3.91 6.37
N THR A 219 -3.98 4.50 7.56
CA THR A 219 -3.85 5.95 7.70
C THR A 219 -2.58 6.32 8.46
N GLY A 220 -2.05 7.51 8.20
CA GLY A 220 -0.91 8.05 8.91
C GLY A 220 -0.67 9.52 8.68
N GLU A 221 0.26 10.11 9.42
CA GLU A 221 0.74 11.47 9.11
C GLU A 221 1.65 11.46 7.88
N GLN A 222 2.31 10.33 7.64
CA GLN A 222 3.18 10.06 6.50
C GLN A 222 2.97 8.64 5.98
N ALA A 223 3.50 8.35 4.79
CA ALA A 223 3.59 6.99 4.27
C ALA A 223 4.95 6.37 4.64
N PRO A 224 5.05 5.04 4.82
CA PRO A 224 6.31 4.36 5.11
C PRO A 224 7.35 4.55 4.01
N ASP A 225 8.61 4.64 4.41
CA ASP A 225 9.76 4.85 3.53
C ASP A 225 10.24 3.57 2.83
N GLY A 226 10.99 3.75 1.75
CA GLY A 226 11.71 2.70 1.04
C GLY A 226 10.98 2.19 -0.21
N GLN A 227 11.71 2.19 -1.34
CA GLN A 227 11.18 1.89 -2.67
C GLN A 227 10.35 0.60 -2.77
N SER A 228 10.82 -0.50 -2.15
CA SER A 228 10.11 -1.78 -2.19
C SER A 228 8.76 -1.74 -1.46
N ILE A 229 8.64 -0.93 -0.41
CA ILE A 229 7.40 -0.75 0.35
C ILE A 229 6.50 0.23 -0.40
N ALA A 230 7.03 1.38 -0.83
CA ALA A 230 6.29 2.40 -1.57
C ALA A 230 5.60 1.84 -2.81
N ALA A 231 6.26 0.93 -3.54
CA ALA A 231 5.69 0.25 -4.70
C ALA A 231 4.48 -0.66 -4.40
N ARG A 232 4.24 -1.02 -3.14
CA ARG A 232 3.09 -1.84 -2.68
C ARG A 232 2.00 -1.00 -2.03
N ILE A 233 2.14 0.32 -2.09
CA ILE A 233 1.22 1.26 -1.50
C ILE A 233 0.61 2.10 -2.61
N TYR A 234 -0.71 2.19 -2.62
CA TYR A 234 -1.44 3.21 -3.36
C TYR A 234 -1.74 4.35 -2.40
N THR A 235 -1.07 5.49 -2.55
CA THR A 235 -1.18 6.59 -1.58
C THR A 235 -2.28 7.57 -1.94
N LEU A 236 -3.01 8.04 -0.94
CA LEU A 236 -3.96 9.14 -1.01
C LEU A 236 -3.48 10.27 -0.09
N GLU A 237 -3.03 11.38 -0.67
CA GLU A 237 -2.61 12.55 0.11
C GLU A 237 -3.82 13.44 0.41
N LEU A 238 -4.20 13.55 1.67
CA LEU A 238 -5.27 14.44 2.11
C LEU A 238 -4.69 15.78 2.57
N ARG A 239 -5.15 16.87 1.95
CA ARG A 239 -4.78 18.24 2.26
C ARG A 239 -5.92 18.96 2.98
N PRO A 240 -5.61 19.99 3.79
CA PRO A 240 -6.64 20.83 4.38
C PRO A 240 -7.56 21.42 3.31
N GLY A 241 -8.87 21.19 3.45
CA GLY A 241 -9.88 21.68 2.51
C GLY A 241 -10.32 20.70 1.43
N ASP A 242 -9.68 19.53 1.29
CA ASP A 242 -10.10 18.52 0.30
C ASP A 242 -11.46 17.89 0.63
N VAL A 243 -11.84 17.90 1.91
CA VAL A 243 -13.06 17.27 2.41
C VAL A 243 -14.13 18.34 2.64
N ASP A 244 -15.27 18.19 1.95
CA ASP A 244 -16.47 18.98 2.19
C ASP A 244 -17.15 18.51 3.48
N LEU A 245 -17.11 19.35 4.51
CA LEU A 245 -17.62 19.02 5.84
C LEU A 245 -19.14 18.82 5.88
N GLU A 246 -19.89 19.56 5.05
CA GLU A 246 -21.35 19.45 5.00
C GLU A 246 -21.74 18.11 4.39
N ARG A 247 -21.11 17.76 3.25
CA ARG A 247 -21.32 16.48 2.59
C ARG A 247 -20.82 15.31 3.41
N LEU A 248 -19.69 15.45 4.10
CA LEU A 248 -19.20 14.44 5.04
C LEU A 248 -20.23 14.18 6.14
N THR A 249 -20.75 15.25 6.75
CA THR A 249 -21.75 15.14 7.83
C THR A 249 -23.03 14.45 7.33
N ALA A 250 -23.51 14.81 6.13
CA ALA A 250 -24.65 14.16 5.50
C ALA A 250 -24.38 12.66 5.23
N ALA A 251 -23.21 12.33 4.69
CA ALA A 251 -22.80 10.95 4.42
C ALA A 251 -22.70 10.12 5.72
N GLN A 252 -22.17 10.69 6.80
CA GLN A 252 -22.12 10.05 8.12
C GLN A 252 -23.52 9.78 8.69
N ALA A 253 -24.47 10.70 8.51
CA ALA A 253 -25.86 10.49 8.92
C ALA A 253 -26.55 9.35 8.14
N GLU A 254 -26.09 9.08 6.93
CA GLU A 254 -26.58 8.01 6.06
C GLU A 254 -25.78 6.69 6.19
N ALA A 255 -24.68 6.67 6.96
CA ALA A 255 -23.74 5.54 7.01
C ALA A 255 -24.40 4.19 7.36
N ARG A 256 -25.52 4.20 8.11
CA ARG A 256 -26.35 3.02 8.40
C ARG A 256 -26.90 2.30 7.16
N LEU A 257 -26.94 2.98 6.00
CA LEU A 257 -27.38 2.44 4.72
C LEU A 257 -26.24 1.74 3.97
N TYR A 258 -24.97 2.01 4.31
CA TYR A 258 -23.83 1.48 3.58
C TYR A 258 -23.70 -0.05 3.70
N PRO A 259 -23.95 -0.68 4.88
CA PRO A 259 -24.04 -2.13 4.97
C PRO A 259 -25.12 -2.74 4.09
N GLN A 260 -26.24 -2.03 3.88
CA GLN A 260 -27.32 -2.49 2.99
C GLN A 260 -26.90 -2.42 1.51
N ALA A 261 -26.17 -1.38 1.13
CA ALA A 261 -25.61 -1.26 -0.22
C ALA A 261 -24.63 -2.41 -0.51
N LEU A 262 -23.73 -2.71 0.43
CA LEU A 262 -22.78 -3.81 0.27
C LEU A 262 -23.49 -5.17 0.31
N ALA A 263 -24.44 -5.39 1.23
CA ALA A 263 -25.21 -6.64 1.30
C ALA A 263 -25.94 -6.95 -0.02
N GLY A 264 -26.57 -5.94 -0.62
CA GLY A 264 -27.21 -6.08 -1.93
C GLY A 264 -26.20 -6.36 -3.05
N TYR A 265 -25.04 -5.69 -3.06
CA TYR A 265 -23.95 -5.98 -3.99
C TYR A 265 -23.45 -7.42 -3.87
N LEU A 266 -23.24 -7.92 -2.64
CA LEU A 266 -22.82 -9.30 -2.39
C LEU A 266 -23.88 -10.30 -2.85
N GLY A 267 -25.16 -10.03 -2.60
CA GLY A 267 -26.26 -10.84 -3.12
C GLY A 267 -26.20 -10.97 -4.64
N TRP A 268 -26.11 -9.83 -5.34
CA TRP A 268 -25.94 -9.79 -6.79
C TRP A 268 -24.66 -10.50 -7.26
N LEU A 269 -23.54 -10.30 -6.57
CA LEU A 269 -22.25 -10.91 -6.91
C LEU A 269 -22.30 -12.44 -6.82
N SER A 270 -23.04 -12.97 -5.84
CA SER A 270 -23.20 -14.42 -5.67
C SER A 270 -23.86 -15.10 -6.88
N GLU A 271 -24.77 -14.39 -7.56
CA GLU A 271 -25.45 -14.88 -8.77
C GLU A 271 -24.53 -14.88 -10.00
N GLN A 272 -23.52 -14.01 -10.02
CA GLN A 272 -22.56 -13.86 -11.11
C GLN A 272 -21.24 -14.60 -10.86
N TRP A 273 -21.11 -15.29 -9.71
CA TRP A 273 -19.82 -15.75 -9.20
C TRP A 273 -19.07 -16.68 -10.17
N ASP A 274 -19.77 -17.65 -10.76
CA ASP A 274 -19.15 -18.60 -11.70
C ASP A 274 -18.63 -17.88 -12.95
N HIS A 275 -19.42 -16.95 -13.50
CA HIS A 275 -19.01 -16.14 -14.64
C HIS A 275 -17.79 -15.27 -14.31
N LEU A 276 -17.78 -14.63 -13.13
CA LEU A 276 -16.67 -13.78 -12.70
C LEU A 276 -15.42 -14.57 -12.38
N THR A 277 -15.55 -15.81 -11.88
CA THR A 277 -14.42 -16.71 -11.66
C THR A 277 -13.64 -16.94 -12.96
N ASP A 278 -14.35 -17.07 -14.09
CA ASP A 278 -13.75 -17.31 -15.39
C ASP A 278 -13.28 -16.02 -16.09
N THR A 279 -13.92 -14.88 -15.84
CA THR A 279 -13.72 -13.65 -16.64
C THR A 279 -12.96 -12.54 -15.93
N LEU A 280 -13.19 -12.33 -14.63
CA LEU A 280 -12.65 -11.18 -13.89
C LEU A 280 -11.12 -11.14 -13.87
N PRO A 281 -10.38 -12.26 -13.67
CA PRO A 281 -8.92 -12.22 -13.69
C PRO A 281 -8.34 -11.71 -15.01
N GLU A 282 -8.97 -12.06 -16.13
CA GLU A 282 -8.54 -11.62 -17.47
C GLU A 282 -8.93 -10.17 -17.73
N GLN A 283 -10.13 -9.75 -17.31
CA GLN A 283 -10.55 -8.35 -17.36
C GLN A 283 -9.59 -7.43 -16.59
N VAL A 284 -9.17 -7.82 -15.38
CA VAL A 284 -8.19 -7.05 -14.59
C VAL A 284 -6.83 -7.00 -15.26
N ARG A 285 -6.39 -8.07 -15.94
CA ARG A 285 -5.15 -8.05 -16.73
C ARG A 285 -5.25 -7.06 -17.89
N ALA A 286 -6.37 -7.05 -18.62
CA ALA A 286 -6.59 -6.10 -19.71
C ALA A 286 -6.58 -4.64 -19.21
N LEU A 287 -7.24 -4.37 -18.07
CA LEU A 287 -7.21 -3.05 -17.41
C LEU A 287 -5.79 -2.65 -17.00
N ARG A 288 -5.01 -3.59 -16.45
CA ARG A 288 -3.60 -3.35 -16.08
C ARG A 288 -2.77 -3.00 -17.31
N ASP A 289 -2.96 -3.71 -18.41
CA ASP A 289 -2.20 -3.48 -19.64
C ASP A 289 -2.57 -2.13 -20.27
N ALA A 290 -3.84 -1.73 -20.22
CA ALA A 290 -4.29 -0.38 -20.58
C ALA A 290 -3.66 0.70 -19.69
N ALA A 291 -3.67 0.51 -18.36
CA ALA A 291 -3.04 1.44 -17.42
C ALA A 291 -1.53 1.57 -17.69
N ARG A 292 -0.85 0.46 -17.96
CA ARG A 292 0.58 0.43 -18.26
C ARG A 292 0.92 1.21 -19.53
N ALA A 293 0.09 1.15 -20.57
CA ALA A 293 0.29 1.92 -21.79
C ALA A 293 0.28 3.44 -21.56
N THR A 294 -0.44 3.90 -20.53
CA THR A 294 -0.53 5.32 -20.16
C THR A 294 0.48 5.77 -19.11
N LEU A 295 1.04 4.83 -18.35
CA LEU A 295 1.94 5.05 -17.21
C LEU A 295 3.35 4.51 -17.50
N ASP A 296 3.85 4.71 -18.72
CA ASP A 296 5.12 4.11 -19.16
C ASP A 296 6.31 4.55 -18.29
N GLY A 297 7.26 3.65 -18.07
CA GLY A 297 8.42 3.86 -17.20
C GLY A 297 8.14 3.79 -15.68
N MET A 298 6.88 3.65 -15.24
CA MET A 298 6.53 3.54 -13.83
C MET A 298 6.68 2.13 -13.27
N HIS A 299 6.73 2.01 -11.93
CA HIS A 299 6.84 0.71 -11.26
C HIS A 299 5.63 -0.20 -11.57
N LEU A 300 5.88 -1.45 -11.97
CA LEU A 300 4.87 -2.41 -12.48
C LEU A 300 3.67 -2.69 -11.56
N ARG A 301 3.80 -2.41 -10.26
CA ARG A 301 2.72 -2.58 -9.27
C ARG A 301 1.69 -1.44 -9.28
N LEU A 302 2.02 -0.25 -9.77
CA LEU A 302 1.08 0.88 -9.80
C LEU A 302 -0.06 0.65 -10.82
N PRO A 303 0.22 0.27 -12.09
CA PRO A 303 -0.85 -0.11 -13.02
C PRO A 303 -1.72 -1.26 -12.52
N ALA A 304 -1.16 -2.19 -11.73
CA ALA A 304 -1.91 -3.30 -11.15
C ALA A 304 -2.91 -2.84 -10.08
N ALA A 305 -2.47 -1.99 -9.14
CA ALA A 305 -3.35 -1.43 -8.12
C ALA A 305 -4.48 -0.58 -8.73
N LEU A 306 -4.16 0.26 -9.73
CA LEU A 306 -5.16 1.03 -10.48
C LEU A 306 -6.20 0.11 -11.12
N ALA A 307 -5.76 -0.93 -11.84
CA ALA A 307 -6.66 -1.85 -12.53
C ALA A 307 -7.59 -2.61 -11.56
N GLN A 308 -7.06 -3.05 -10.41
CA GLN A 308 -7.85 -3.71 -9.38
C GLN A 308 -8.89 -2.74 -8.77
N LEU A 309 -8.49 -1.53 -8.39
CA LEU A 309 -9.42 -0.50 -7.89
C LEU A 309 -10.51 -0.20 -8.92
N TYR A 310 -10.12 0.00 -10.18
CA TYR A 310 -11.09 0.26 -11.24
C TYR A 310 -12.06 -0.90 -11.44
N ALA A 311 -11.62 -2.16 -11.37
CA ALA A 311 -12.51 -3.32 -11.44
C ALA A 311 -13.53 -3.37 -10.30
N GLY A 312 -13.10 -3.03 -9.07
CA GLY A 312 -14.03 -2.90 -7.93
C GLY A 312 -15.05 -1.78 -8.15
N MET A 313 -14.60 -0.62 -8.64
CA MET A 313 -15.47 0.50 -8.99
C MET A 313 -16.47 0.12 -10.09
N ASP A 314 -16.00 -0.52 -11.17
CA ASP A 314 -16.81 -0.90 -12.32
C ASP A 314 -17.92 -1.89 -11.95
N LEU A 315 -17.60 -2.91 -11.15
CA LEU A 315 -18.59 -3.86 -10.64
C LEU A 315 -19.58 -3.21 -9.67
N GLY A 316 -19.11 -2.31 -8.80
CA GLY A 316 -19.99 -1.51 -7.94
C GLY A 316 -20.97 -0.65 -8.74
N LEU A 317 -20.50 0.02 -9.79
CA LEU A 317 -21.36 0.83 -10.68
C LEU A 317 -22.30 -0.03 -11.52
N THR A 318 -21.85 -1.20 -11.96
CA THR A 318 -22.70 -2.17 -12.67
C THR A 318 -23.84 -2.63 -11.77
N TYR A 319 -23.56 -2.93 -10.51
CA TYR A 319 -24.61 -3.21 -9.52
C TYR A 319 -25.54 -2.01 -9.30
N ALA A 320 -25.00 -0.79 -9.20
CA ALA A 320 -25.80 0.42 -9.06
C ALA A 320 -26.81 0.59 -10.21
N VAL A 321 -26.43 0.27 -11.44
CA VAL A 321 -27.35 0.25 -12.58
C VAL A 321 -28.36 -0.90 -12.44
N ALA A 322 -27.91 -2.10 -12.09
CA ALA A 322 -28.76 -3.28 -11.94
C ALA A 322 -29.90 -3.04 -10.93
N VAL A 323 -29.66 -2.33 -9.83
CA VAL A 323 -30.71 -1.99 -8.85
C VAL A 323 -31.47 -0.70 -9.16
N GLY A 324 -31.07 0.06 -10.18
CA GLY A 324 -31.72 1.33 -10.56
C GLY A 324 -31.31 2.52 -9.69
N ALA A 325 -30.17 2.43 -8.99
CA ALA A 325 -29.56 3.55 -8.28
C ALA A 325 -28.95 4.57 -9.25
N LEU A 326 -28.42 4.09 -10.39
CA LEU A 326 -27.87 4.89 -11.49
C LEU A 326 -28.48 4.49 -12.85
N THR A 327 -28.41 5.42 -13.80
CA THR A 327 -28.65 5.12 -15.22
C THR A 327 -27.35 4.64 -15.88
N GLU A 328 -27.44 3.89 -16.98
CA GLU A 328 -26.24 3.45 -17.71
C GLU A 328 -25.39 4.63 -18.21
N ALA A 329 -26.02 5.73 -18.62
CA ALA A 329 -25.34 6.93 -19.07
C ALA A 329 -24.53 7.58 -17.92
N ALA A 330 -25.13 7.71 -16.73
CA ALA A 330 -24.45 8.25 -15.57
C ALA A 330 -23.33 7.32 -15.08
N ALA A 331 -23.54 6.01 -15.11
CA ALA A 331 -22.50 5.03 -14.77
C ALA A 331 -21.32 5.10 -15.76
N THR A 332 -21.58 5.27 -17.06
CA THR A 332 -20.54 5.43 -18.08
C THR A 332 -19.71 6.70 -17.86
N ASP A 333 -20.35 7.83 -17.57
CA ASP A 333 -19.65 9.07 -17.21
C ASP A 333 -18.77 8.88 -15.96
N LEU A 334 -19.34 8.28 -14.92
CA LEU A 334 -18.64 8.07 -13.66
C LEU A 334 -17.47 7.08 -13.78
N ARG A 335 -17.60 6.04 -14.62
CA ARG A 335 -16.50 5.14 -14.99
C ARG A 335 -15.34 5.92 -15.63
N ALA A 336 -15.62 6.75 -16.64
CA ALA A 336 -14.59 7.53 -17.31
C ALA A 336 -13.86 8.48 -16.35
N ARG A 337 -14.62 9.20 -15.50
CA ARG A 337 -14.05 10.10 -14.48
C ARG A 337 -13.28 9.35 -13.41
N GLY A 338 -13.77 8.19 -12.98
CA GLY A 338 -13.09 7.32 -12.03
C GLY A 338 -11.76 6.79 -12.55
N TRP A 339 -11.72 6.38 -13.82
CA TRP A 339 -10.48 5.97 -14.49
C TRP A 339 -9.43 7.07 -14.46
N GLU A 340 -9.80 8.29 -14.89
CA GLU A 340 -8.86 9.42 -14.89
C GLU A 340 -8.41 9.79 -13.47
N ALA A 341 -9.31 9.79 -12.48
CA ALA A 341 -8.96 10.07 -11.09
C ALA A 341 -7.93 9.05 -10.53
N LEU A 342 -8.16 7.75 -10.76
CA LEU A 342 -7.24 6.69 -10.33
C LEU A 342 -5.90 6.75 -11.06
N LYS A 343 -5.90 7.18 -12.32
CA LYS A 343 -4.70 7.40 -13.11
C LYS A 343 -3.88 8.57 -12.55
N THR A 344 -4.50 9.74 -12.32
CA THR A 344 -3.83 10.90 -11.72
C THR A 344 -3.23 10.57 -10.36
N GLY A 345 -3.95 9.82 -9.51
CA GLY A 345 -3.40 9.33 -8.23
C GLY A 345 -2.18 8.42 -8.41
N SER A 346 -2.18 7.57 -9.44
CA SER A 346 -1.05 6.69 -9.74
C SER A 346 0.18 7.44 -10.24
N GLU A 347 -0.01 8.49 -11.04
CA GLU A 347 1.08 9.36 -11.53
C GLU A 347 1.77 10.09 -10.37
N ALA A 348 0.99 10.61 -9.42
CA ALA A 348 1.52 11.24 -8.20
C ALA A 348 2.33 10.24 -7.36
N GLN A 349 1.83 9.01 -7.22
CA GLN A 349 2.55 7.96 -6.49
C GLN A 349 3.82 7.49 -7.20
N ALA A 350 3.85 7.47 -8.53
CA ALA A 350 5.05 7.10 -9.28
C ALA A 350 6.21 8.07 -9.02
N GLN A 351 5.93 9.38 -8.93
CA GLN A 351 6.93 10.38 -8.55
C GLN A 351 7.49 10.12 -7.14
N ARG A 352 6.66 9.66 -6.20
CA ARG A 352 7.11 9.30 -4.86
C ARG A 352 8.00 8.05 -4.87
N VAL A 353 7.59 7.00 -5.58
CA VAL A 353 8.39 5.76 -5.70
C VAL A 353 9.76 6.05 -6.33
N GLU A 354 9.80 6.97 -7.29
CA GLU A 354 11.03 7.43 -7.94
C GLU A 354 11.95 8.18 -6.97
N ARG A 355 11.41 9.07 -6.11
CA ARG A 355 12.21 9.75 -5.07
C ARG A 355 12.78 8.80 -4.02
N GLU A 356 12.13 7.66 -3.79
CA GLU A 356 12.64 6.62 -2.89
C GLU A 356 13.74 5.74 -3.53
N ARG A 357 14.12 6.00 -4.79
CA ARG A 357 15.10 5.21 -5.51
C ARG A 357 16.50 5.34 -4.86
N PRO A 358 17.16 4.22 -4.50
CA PRO A 358 18.41 4.26 -3.74
C PRO A 358 19.53 5.05 -4.39
N THR A 359 19.64 5.01 -5.72
CA THR A 359 20.65 5.72 -6.52
C THR A 359 20.46 7.23 -6.43
N LEU A 360 19.24 7.73 -6.64
CA LEU A 360 18.90 9.14 -6.50
C LEU A 360 19.14 9.63 -5.07
N ARG A 361 18.59 8.94 -4.08
CA ARG A 361 18.75 9.31 -2.66
C ARG A 361 20.22 9.31 -2.22
N TYR A 362 21.06 8.43 -2.77
CA TYR A 362 22.51 8.44 -2.54
C TYR A 362 23.17 9.69 -3.10
N LEU A 363 22.84 10.07 -4.34
CA LEU A 363 23.41 11.24 -5.01
C LEU A 363 22.94 12.55 -4.35
N GLU A 364 21.66 12.66 -3.99
CA GLU A 364 21.10 13.83 -3.30
C GLU A 364 21.82 14.09 -1.96
N VAL A 365 22.01 13.05 -1.15
CA VAL A 365 22.74 13.18 0.12
C VAL A 365 24.21 13.51 -0.11
N LEU A 366 24.86 12.89 -1.10
CA LEU A 366 26.25 13.19 -1.45
C LEU A 366 26.43 14.65 -1.86
N ILE A 367 25.56 15.18 -2.72
CA ILE A 367 25.61 16.58 -3.14
C ILE A 367 25.30 17.52 -1.98
N GLY A 368 24.31 17.20 -1.15
CA GLY A 368 24.01 17.96 0.07
C GLY A 368 25.20 18.05 1.02
N LEU A 369 25.93 16.93 1.21
CA LEU A 369 27.15 16.90 2.01
C LEU A 369 28.28 17.77 1.42
N LEU A 370 28.44 17.76 0.09
CA LEU A 370 29.42 18.61 -0.61
C LEU A 370 29.03 20.09 -0.49
N ALA A 371 27.76 20.42 -0.72
CA ALA A 371 27.25 21.79 -0.64
C ALA A 371 27.40 22.38 0.78
N GLN A 372 27.23 21.57 1.81
CA GLN A 372 27.42 21.96 3.21
C GLN A 372 28.90 22.03 3.64
N GLY A 373 29.84 21.67 2.75
CA GLY A 373 31.27 21.56 3.06
C GLY A 373 31.66 20.34 3.90
N LYS A 374 30.69 19.52 4.35
CA LYS A 374 30.89 18.35 5.21
C LYS A 374 31.60 17.18 4.51
N ALA A 375 31.70 17.24 3.20
CA ALA A 375 32.46 16.35 2.34
C ALA A 375 33.25 17.18 1.32
N ARG A 376 34.34 16.62 0.79
CA ARG A 376 35.20 17.27 -0.20
C ARG A 376 35.57 16.32 -1.34
N LEU A 377 35.58 16.86 -2.57
CA LEU A 377 36.19 16.24 -3.73
C LEU A 377 37.28 17.17 -4.30
N ASP A 378 38.46 16.63 -4.56
CA ASP A 378 39.57 17.42 -5.10
C ASP A 378 39.64 17.27 -6.62
N ARG A 379 39.91 18.36 -7.33
CA ARG A 379 40.15 18.29 -8.77
C ARG A 379 41.42 17.48 -9.02
N ARG A 380 41.45 16.66 -10.09
CA ARG A 380 42.59 15.76 -10.36
C ARG A 380 43.94 16.45 -10.55
N ASP A 381 43.93 17.73 -10.96
CA ASP A 381 45.13 18.57 -11.09
C ASP A 381 45.54 19.25 -9.77
N GLY A 382 44.75 19.12 -8.71
CA GLY A 382 44.98 19.70 -7.39
C GLY A 382 44.74 21.21 -7.30
N LEU A 383 44.19 21.85 -8.35
CA LEU A 383 44.05 23.30 -8.43
C LEU A 383 42.76 23.84 -7.80
N ALA A 384 41.78 22.98 -7.58
CA ALA A 384 40.47 23.32 -7.05
C ALA A 384 39.86 22.16 -6.26
N HIS A 385 38.83 22.45 -5.49
CA HIS A 385 37.99 21.44 -4.84
C HIS A 385 36.50 21.82 -4.90
N ILE A 386 35.63 20.83 -4.75
CA ILE A 386 34.20 21.01 -4.55
C ILE A 386 33.85 20.55 -3.14
N GLY A 387 33.06 21.36 -2.44
CA GLY A 387 32.78 21.16 -1.01
C GLY A 387 34.00 21.44 -0.13
N GLY A 388 34.03 20.85 1.06
CA GLY A 388 35.04 21.17 2.08
C GLY A 388 34.90 22.57 2.69
N GLY A 389 35.90 22.99 3.45
CA GLY A 389 36.00 24.29 4.12
C GLY A 389 35.44 24.33 5.54
N VAL A 390 35.05 23.18 6.11
CA VAL A 390 34.54 23.08 7.49
C VAL A 390 35.35 22.08 8.32
N ALA A 391 35.40 22.31 9.64
CA ALA A 391 36.09 21.39 10.55
C ALA A 391 35.44 20.00 10.52
N GLY A 392 36.26 18.96 10.34
CA GLY A 392 35.79 17.57 10.28
C GLY A 392 35.19 17.17 8.93
N GLU A 393 35.48 17.91 7.85
CA GLU A 393 35.22 17.45 6.48
C GLU A 393 35.83 16.07 6.22
N GLU A 394 35.17 15.29 5.36
CA GLU A 394 35.67 13.99 4.93
C GLU A 394 36.02 14.05 3.45
N PHE A 395 37.25 13.65 3.11
CA PHE A 395 37.70 13.55 1.73
C PHE A 395 37.08 12.30 1.08
N LEU A 396 36.27 12.50 0.03
CA LEU A 396 35.50 11.42 -0.61
C LEU A 396 36.02 11.01 -1.99
N GLY A 397 37.00 11.71 -2.55
CA GLY A 397 37.59 11.37 -3.84
C GLY A 397 37.91 12.58 -4.71
N TRP A 398 37.86 12.37 -6.03
CA TRP A 398 38.31 13.36 -7.01
C TRP A 398 37.26 13.67 -8.06
N TYR A 399 37.51 14.69 -8.87
CA TYR A 399 36.71 14.96 -10.07
C TYR A 399 37.55 15.59 -11.20
N ASP A 400 37.03 15.52 -12.42
CA ASP A 400 37.47 16.32 -13.56
C ASP A 400 36.27 16.88 -14.34
N THR A 401 36.48 17.32 -15.58
CA THR A 401 35.42 17.88 -16.43
C THR A 401 34.28 16.90 -16.65
N ASP A 402 34.60 15.61 -16.78
CA ASP A 402 33.66 14.61 -17.28
C ASP A 402 33.20 13.64 -16.18
N TYR A 403 34.01 13.43 -15.14
CA TYR A 403 33.77 12.36 -14.16
C TYR A 403 33.93 12.79 -12.70
N LEU A 404 33.17 12.10 -11.84
CA LEU A 404 33.39 12.03 -10.39
C LEU A 404 34.05 10.69 -10.05
N TYR A 405 35.11 10.73 -9.26
CA TYR A 405 35.89 9.57 -8.84
C TYR A 405 35.78 9.35 -7.35
N LEU A 406 34.78 8.57 -6.93
CA LEU A 406 34.42 8.40 -5.52
C LEU A 406 35.16 7.23 -4.87
N LEU A 407 35.66 7.44 -3.66
CA LEU A 407 36.12 6.36 -2.79
C LEU A 407 34.88 5.60 -2.29
N GLY A 408 34.58 4.45 -2.90
CA GLY A 408 33.29 3.76 -2.71
C GLY A 408 32.89 3.52 -1.25
N GLY A 409 33.73 2.80 -0.50
CA GLY A 409 33.45 2.47 0.91
C GLY A 409 33.29 3.70 1.81
N PRO A 410 34.26 4.64 1.80
CA PRO A 410 34.14 5.91 2.53
C PRO A 410 32.89 6.71 2.17
N THR A 411 32.61 6.89 0.88
CA THR A 411 31.46 7.68 0.41
C THR A 411 30.13 7.04 0.84
N TYR A 412 30.00 5.72 0.65
CA TYR A 412 28.81 4.98 1.10
C TYR A 412 28.61 5.10 2.62
N ASN A 413 29.66 4.90 3.41
CA ASN A 413 29.57 5.00 4.87
C ASN A 413 29.19 6.40 5.32
N ARG A 414 29.70 7.45 4.66
CA ARG A 414 29.39 8.83 4.98
C ARG A 414 27.93 9.17 4.70
N VAL A 415 27.40 8.77 3.54
CA VAL A 415 25.98 8.91 3.19
C VAL A 415 25.08 8.12 4.14
N ALA A 416 25.43 6.86 4.42
CA ALA A 416 24.65 6.01 5.32
C ALA A 416 24.67 6.51 6.78
N ARG A 417 25.76 7.16 7.22
CA ARG A 417 25.84 7.81 8.53
C ARG A 417 24.97 9.05 8.58
N TYR A 418 25.02 9.90 7.55
CA TYR A 418 24.19 11.10 7.47
C TYR A 418 22.71 10.78 7.64
N LEU A 419 22.20 9.79 6.90
CA LEU A 419 20.80 9.37 7.01
C LEU A 419 20.45 8.79 8.39
N ARG A 420 21.38 8.07 9.01
CA ARG A 420 21.20 7.52 10.36
C ARG A 420 21.09 8.62 11.41
N ASP A 421 21.88 9.67 11.27
CA ASP A 421 21.83 10.84 12.15
C ASP A 421 20.50 11.61 11.98
N GLU A 422 19.87 11.53 10.79
CA GLU A 422 18.50 12.00 10.53
C GLU A 422 17.41 11.00 10.95
N GLY A 423 17.77 9.86 11.55
CA GLY A 423 16.84 8.83 12.01
C GLY A 423 16.42 7.81 10.95
N ALA A 424 16.87 7.96 9.70
CA ALA A 424 16.58 7.07 8.58
C ALA A 424 17.67 5.99 8.37
N PHE A 425 17.38 4.99 7.53
CA PHE A 425 18.37 4.00 7.11
C PHE A 425 18.48 3.95 5.59
N PHE A 426 19.70 3.84 5.08
CA PHE A 426 19.89 3.66 3.64
C PHE A 426 19.37 2.28 3.21
N PRO A 427 18.53 2.18 2.16
CA PRO A 427 17.70 1.00 1.92
C PRO A 427 18.46 -0.22 1.41
N VAL A 428 19.69 -0.06 0.91
CA VAL A 428 20.47 -1.15 0.30
C VAL A 428 21.93 -1.14 0.73
N LYS A 429 22.58 -2.31 0.67
CA LYS A 429 24.03 -2.43 0.93
C LYS A 429 24.84 -1.85 -0.23
N GLU A 430 26.09 -1.46 0.07
CA GLU A 430 27.00 -0.84 -0.90
C GLU A 430 27.13 -1.61 -2.22
N LEU A 431 27.33 -2.93 -2.18
CA LEU A 431 27.48 -3.73 -3.41
C LEU A 431 26.22 -3.71 -4.29
N ALA A 432 25.03 -3.68 -3.68
CA ALA A 432 23.77 -3.57 -4.41
C ALA A 432 23.60 -2.16 -5.00
N LEU A 433 23.94 -1.12 -4.24
CA LEU A 433 23.94 0.25 -4.74
C LEU A 433 24.83 0.41 -5.97
N ARG A 434 26.06 -0.13 -5.92
CA ARG A 434 27.00 -0.08 -7.07
C ARG A 434 26.40 -0.75 -8.30
N LYS A 435 25.76 -1.91 -8.15
CA LYS A 435 25.08 -2.60 -9.25
C LYS A 435 23.98 -1.72 -9.86
N PHE A 436 23.15 -1.08 -9.03
CA PHE A 436 22.10 -0.19 -9.52
C PHE A 436 22.66 1.05 -10.22
N LEU A 437 23.74 1.65 -9.70
CA LEU A 437 24.41 2.77 -10.37
C LEU A 437 24.95 2.36 -11.75
N VAL A 438 25.41 1.12 -11.95
CA VAL A 438 25.84 0.60 -13.27
C VAL A 438 24.65 0.39 -14.20
N GLU A 439 23.58 -0.25 -13.72
CA GLU A 439 22.36 -0.50 -14.50
C GLU A 439 21.73 0.82 -15.00
N GLU A 440 21.78 1.86 -14.17
CA GLU A 440 21.30 3.21 -14.50
C GLU A 440 22.32 4.06 -15.31
N ARG A 441 23.46 3.47 -15.68
CA ARG A 441 24.56 4.13 -16.41
C ARG A 441 25.11 5.39 -15.71
N ILE A 442 25.00 5.44 -14.38
CA ILE A 442 25.59 6.50 -13.55
C ILE A 442 27.03 6.14 -13.22
N LEU A 443 27.28 4.90 -12.82
CA LEU A 443 28.60 4.34 -12.58
C LEU A 443 29.07 3.62 -13.85
N LEU A 444 30.22 4.03 -14.38
CA LEU A 444 30.82 3.43 -15.55
C LEU A 444 31.75 2.30 -15.13
N THR A 445 31.62 1.13 -15.76
CA THR A 445 32.55 0.01 -15.56
C THR A 445 33.80 0.20 -16.41
N GLY A 446 34.93 -0.34 -15.93
CA GLY A 446 36.16 -0.45 -16.72
C GLY A 446 36.06 -1.53 -17.81
N GLU A 447 37.10 -1.66 -18.63
CA GLU A 447 37.18 -2.65 -19.73
C GLU A 447 36.99 -4.11 -19.24
N ASP A 448 37.35 -4.40 -17.99
CA ASP A 448 37.22 -5.73 -17.34
C ASP A 448 35.90 -5.92 -16.56
N GLU A 449 34.86 -5.11 -16.82
CA GLU A 449 33.57 -5.10 -16.08
C GLU A 449 33.69 -4.82 -14.57
N HIS A 450 34.87 -4.40 -14.10
CA HIS A 450 35.07 -4.00 -12.71
C HIS A 450 34.36 -2.66 -12.43
N ASN A 451 33.63 -2.61 -11.31
CA ASN A 451 32.92 -1.41 -10.83
C ASN A 451 33.85 -0.28 -10.35
N THR A 452 35.17 -0.46 -10.41
CA THR A 452 36.18 0.51 -9.98
C THR A 452 37.20 0.72 -11.08
N ASP A 453 37.58 1.97 -11.31
CA ASP A 453 38.59 2.37 -12.27
C ASP A 453 39.91 2.73 -11.58
N VAL A 454 41.03 2.55 -12.28
CA VAL A 454 42.37 2.92 -11.80
C VAL A 454 42.70 4.31 -12.32
N ILE A 455 42.76 5.28 -11.42
CA ILE A 455 43.04 6.67 -11.77
C ILE A 455 44.42 7.10 -11.29
N ARG A 456 45.07 7.94 -12.10
CA ARG A 456 46.28 8.66 -11.70
C ARG A 456 45.89 10.05 -11.18
N VAL A 457 46.31 10.34 -9.96
CA VAL A 457 46.17 11.65 -9.31
C VAL A 457 47.56 12.08 -8.84
N GLY A 458 48.11 13.11 -9.50
CA GLY A 458 49.52 13.46 -9.38
C GLY A 458 50.44 12.26 -9.67
N ASP A 459 51.30 11.94 -8.70
CA ASP A 459 52.24 10.82 -8.78
C ASP A 459 51.69 9.50 -8.21
N THR A 460 50.44 9.50 -7.73
CA THR A 460 49.85 8.31 -7.10
C THR A 460 48.78 7.67 -7.97
N ILE A 461 48.75 6.34 -7.92
CA ILE A 461 47.68 5.52 -8.51
C ILE A 461 46.67 5.20 -7.41
N ARG A 462 45.39 5.38 -7.72
CA ARG A 462 44.26 5.14 -6.81
C ARG A 462 43.16 4.35 -7.54
N ARG A 463 42.34 3.64 -6.78
CA ARG A 463 41.13 2.98 -7.29
C ARG A 463 39.89 3.70 -6.79
N ALA A 464 38.98 4.05 -7.70
CA ALA A 464 37.78 4.81 -7.38
C ALA A 464 36.59 4.33 -8.23
N LEU A 465 35.38 4.62 -7.78
CA LEU A 465 34.17 4.49 -8.59
C LEU A 465 34.11 5.67 -9.55
N ARG A 466 33.99 5.42 -10.86
CA ARG A 466 33.93 6.46 -11.89
C ARG A 466 32.48 6.74 -12.28
N LEU A 467 31.92 7.84 -11.80
CA LEU A 467 30.57 8.28 -12.12
C LEU A 467 30.60 9.32 -13.24
N ASP A 468 29.65 9.25 -14.17
CA ASP A 468 29.45 10.25 -15.22
C ASP A 468 28.91 11.55 -14.60
N ARG A 469 29.67 12.63 -14.70
CA ARG A 469 29.34 13.91 -14.07
C ARG A 469 28.12 14.57 -14.71
N ALA A 470 27.96 14.48 -16.02
CA ALA A 470 26.82 15.04 -16.74
C ALA A 470 25.54 14.30 -16.35
N ARG A 471 25.60 12.97 -16.25
CA ARG A 471 24.46 12.16 -15.80
C ARG A 471 24.09 12.43 -14.35
N VAL A 472 25.06 12.63 -13.46
CA VAL A 472 24.79 13.05 -12.08
C VAL A 472 24.09 14.41 -12.06
N ALA A 473 24.58 15.39 -12.84
CA ALA A 473 23.99 16.72 -12.89
C ALA A 473 22.54 16.72 -13.43
N GLU A 474 22.24 15.85 -14.40
CA GLU A 474 20.89 15.66 -14.93
C GLU A 474 19.90 15.17 -13.86
N LEU A 475 20.35 14.28 -12.97
CA LEU A 475 19.49 13.60 -11.99
C LEU A 475 19.22 14.43 -10.73
N VAL A 476 20.22 15.18 -10.26
CA VAL A 476 20.18 15.84 -8.94
C VAL A 476 20.53 17.34 -8.98
N GLY A 477 20.67 17.91 -10.18
CA GLY A 477 20.99 19.32 -10.41
C GLY A 477 22.49 19.60 -10.41
N GLU A 478 22.86 20.88 -10.56
CA GLU A 478 24.26 21.30 -10.66
C GLU A 478 25.06 20.96 -9.39
N LEU A 479 26.30 20.50 -9.61
CA LEU A 479 27.25 20.30 -8.52
C LEU A 479 27.63 21.64 -7.89
N PRO A 480 27.99 21.66 -6.58
CA PRO A 480 28.43 22.88 -5.93
C PRO A 480 29.62 23.51 -6.68
N PRO A 481 29.75 24.86 -6.64
CA PRO A 481 30.79 25.55 -7.39
C PRO A 481 32.19 25.17 -6.92
N GLU A 482 33.15 25.23 -7.85
CA GLU A 482 34.56 25.05 -7.53
C GLU A 482 35.04 26.15 -6.56
N GLN A 483 35.82 25.75 -5.58
CA GLN A 483 36.55 26.62 -4.67
C GLN A 483 38.04 26.52 -5.00
N GLY A 484 38.73 27.66 -5.04
CA GLY A 484 40.16 27.70 -5.30
C GLY A 484 40.96 27.02 -4.20
N ALA A 485 42.11 26.44 -4.55
CA ALA A 485 43.00 25.81 -3.58
C ALA A 485 43.34 26.78 -2.42
N VAL A 486 43.21 26.29 -1.18
CA VAL A 486 43.62 26.99 0.05
C VAL A 486 45.14 27.08 0.13
#